data_AF-A0A922FXL6-F1
#
_entry.id   AF-A0A922FXL6-F1
#
_cell.length_a   1.000
_cell.length_b   1.000
_cell.length_c   1.000
_cell.angle_alpha   90.00
_cell.angle_beta   90.00
_cell.angle_gamma   90.00
#
_symmetry.space_group_name_H-M   'P 1'
#
loop_
_entity.id
_entity.type
_entity.pdbx_description
1 polymer ?
#
loop_
_entity_poly.entity_id
_entity_poly.type
_entity_poly.pdbx_seq_one_letter_code
_entity_poly.pdbx_strand_id
1 'polypeptide(L)'
;MVFASLQVVRLTDFRVPGADAKNIFYLREIDDADKLVEVIKAKKNAKVVVVGGGYIGIEFSAALRINNFDVSMLVPESWCSM
;
A
#
# COMPACT_ATOMS: atom_id res chain seq x y z
N MET A 1 -5.51 1.27 2.40
CA MET A 1 -4.13 1.05 2.90
C MET A 1 -3.53 -0.06 2.06
N VAL A 2 -2.32 0.11 1.54
CA VAL A 2 -1.66 -0.88 0.68
C VAL A 2 -0.31 -1.27 1.27
N PHE A 3 -0.05 -2.57 1.39
CA PHE A 3 1.24 -3.10 1.82
C PHE A 3 2.06 -3.51 0.60
N ALA A 4 3.25 -2.92 0.47
CA ALA A 4 4.16 -3.13 -0.64
C ALA A 4 5.57 -3.38 -0.08
N SER A 5 5.83 -4.62 0.32
CA SER A 5 7.09 -5.07 0.92
C SER A 5 7.63 -6.31 0.20
N LEU A 6 8.96 -6.47 0.22
CA LEU A 6 9.64 -7.69 -0.26
C LEU A 6 9.34 -8.91 0.61
N GLN A 7 8.96 -8.70 1.88
CA GLN A 7 8.56 -9.79 2.77
C GLN A 7 7.09 -10.16 2.57
N VAL A 8 6.79 -11.46 2.58
CA VAL A 8 5.42 -11.98 2.56
C VAL A 8 4.87 -11.89 3.98
N VAL A 9 4.34 -10.73 4.33
CA VAL A 9 3.85 -10.45 5.68
C VAL A 9 2.44 -9.87 5.57
N ARG A 10 1.51 -10.49 6.27
CA ARG A 10 0.13 -10.03 6.40
C ARG A 10 -0.12 -9.54 7.82
N LEU A 11 -1.00 -8.55 7.97
CA LEU A 11 -1.37 -8.04 9.29
C LEU A 11 -1.99 -9.13 10.20
N THR A 12 -2.61 -10.14 9.59
CA THR A 12 -3.16 -11.32 10.27
C THR A 12 -2.09 -12.14 10.99
N ASP A 13 -0.86 -12.17 10.46
CA ASP A 13 0.25 -12.96 11.01
C ASP A 13 0.65 -12.44 12.41
N PHE A 14 0.37 -11.17 12.69
CA PHE A 14 0.61 -10.51 13.98
C PHE A 14 -0.66 -10.24 14.79
N ARG A 15 -1.82 -10.76 14.37
CA ARG A 15 -3.12 -10.55 15.05
C ARG A 15 -3.46 -9.07 15.24
N VAL A 16 -3.12 -8.23 14.27
CA VAL A 16 -3.44 -6.80 14.32
C VAL A 16 -4.97 -6.61 14.30
N PRO A 17 -5.56 -5.84 15.24
CA PRO A 17 -6.98 -5.53 15.20
C PRO A 17 -7.40 -4.88 13.87
N GLY A 18 -8.43 -5.41 13.22
CA GLY A 18 -8.93 -4.91 11.93
C GLY A 18 -8.09 -5.30 10.71
N ALA A 19 -7.21 -6.31 10.82
CA ALA A 19 -6.40 -6.82 9.71
C ALA A 19 -7.21 -7.32 8.50
N ASP A 20 -8.50 -7.58 8.67
CA ASP A 20 -9.48 -8.05 7.69
C ASP A 20 -10.32 -6.94 7.05
N ALA A 21 -10.04 -5.67 7.34
CA ALA A 21 -10.80 -4.56 6.79
C ALA A 21 -10.75 -4.54 5.24
N LYS A 22 -11.91 -4.33 4.61
CA LYS A 22 -12.08 -4.40 3.14
C LYS A 22 -11.26 -3.39 2.32
N ASN A 23 -10.69 -2.38 2.97
CA ASN A 23 -9.87 -1.34 2.36
C ASN A 23 -8.35 -1.57 2.55
N ILE A 24 -7.96 -2.76 3.02
CA ILE A 24 -6.58 -3.21 3.11
C ILE A 24 -6.28 -4.07 1.89
N PHE A 25 -5.20 -3.72 1.20
CA PHE A 25 -4.72 -4.42 0.02
C PHE A 25 -3.25 -4.79 0.21
N TYR A 26 -2.83 -5.87 -0.42
CA TYR A 26 -1.46 -6.32 -0.50
C TYR A 26 -1.08 -6.33 -1.97
N LEU A 27 0.16 -5.99 -2.31
CA LEU A 27 0.68 -6.09 -3.67
C LEU A 27 1.79 -7.13 -3.69
N ARG A 28 1.47 -8.37 -4.05
CA ARG A 28 2.45 -9.47 -4.11
C ARG A 28 2.40 -10.23 -5.43
N GLU A 29 1.21 -10.62 -5.85
CA GLU A 29 0.98 -11.38 -7.07
C GLU A 29 0.30 -10.51 -8.14
N ILE A 30 0.27 -11.01 -9.38
CA ILE A 30 -0.36 -10.31 -10.50
C ILE A 30 -1.86 -10.05 -10.21
N ASP A 31 -2.56 -11.05 -9.66
CA ASP A 31 -3.97 -10.92 -9.27
C ASP A 31 -4.23 -9.80 -8.26
N ASP A 32 -3.25 -9.49 -7.41
CA ASP A 32 -3.34 -8.38 -6.47
C ASP A 32 -3.23 -7.03 -7.20
N ALA A 33 -2.32 -6.94 -8.16
CA ALA A 33 -2.14 -5.77 -9.00
C ALA A 33 -3.40 -5.47 -9.81
N ASP A 34 -4.02 -6.49 -10.41
CA ASP A 34 -5.26 -6.34 -11.17
C ASP A 34 -6.39 -5.79 -10.30
N LYS A 35 -6.59 -6.34 -9.09
CA LYS A 35 -7.58 -5.82 -8.12
C LYS A 35 -7.30 -4.37 -7.75
N LEU A 36 -6.04 -4.01 -7.50
CA LEU A 36 -5.64 -2.65 -7.17
C LEU A 36 -5.93 -1.68 -8.31
N VAL A 37 -5.65 -2.07 -9.56
CA VAL A 37 -5.97 -1.27 -10.75
C VAL A 37 -7.47 -0.99 -10.83
N GLU A 38 -8.32 -1.99 -10.60
CA GLU A 38 -9.77 -1.80 -10.60
C GLU A 38 -10.24 -0.85 -9.48
N VAL A 39 -9.66 -0.97 -8.29
CA VAL A 39 -9.94 -0.05 -7.17
C VAL A 39 -9.49 1.38 -7.48
N ILE A 40 -8.32 1.54 -8.11
CA ILE A 40 -7.76 2.84 -8.51
C ILE A 40 -8.65 3.49 -9.57
N LYS A 41 -9.15 2.73 -10.55
CA LYS A 41 -10.09 3.25 -11.56
C LYS A 41 -11.43 3.67 -10.95
N ALA A 42 -11.93 2.88 -9.98
CA ALA A 42 -13.22 3.11 -9.36
C ALA A 42 -13.23 4.29 -8.38
N LYS A 43 -12.09 4.64 -7.79
CA LYS A 43 -11.97 5.73 -6.79
C LYS A 43 -11.17 6.89 -7.38
N LYS A 44 -11.68 8.12 -7.24
CA LYS A 44 -10.94 9.33 -7.63
C LYS A 44 -10.69 10.20 -6.40
N ASN A 45 -9.52 10.87 -6.37
CA ASN A 45 -9.13 11.82 -5.32
C ASN A 45 -9.23 11.26 -3.89
N ALA A 46 -8.95 9.97 -3.70
CA ALA A 46 -8.99 9.34 -2.38
C ALA A 46 -7.64 9.45 -1.66
N LYS A 47 -7.68 9.30 -0.33
CA LYS A 47 -6.48 9.17 0.51
C LYS A 47 -6.01 7.72 0.56
N VAL A 48 -4.72 7.51 0.37
CA VAL A 48 -4.09 6.19 0.41
C VAL A 48 -2.87 6.23 1.33
N VAL A 49 -2.82 5.24 2.24
CA VAL A 49 -1.62 4.96 3.02
C VAL A 49 -0.90 3.78 2.38
N VAL A 50 0.38 3.94 2.06
CA VAL A 50 1.26 2.87 1.58
C VAL A 50 2.23 2.51 2.69
N VAL A 51 2.27 1.24 3.09
CA VAL A 51 3.17 0.73 4.12
C VAL A 51 4.33 0.01 3.45
N GLY A 52 5.53 0.51 3.67
CA GLY A 52 6.77 0.00 3.08
C GLY A 52 7.53 1.08 2.30
N GLY A 53 8.83 1.19 2.59
CA GLY A 53 9.73 2.15 1.93
C GLY A 53 10.60 1.56 0.83
N GLY A 54 10.52 0.25 0.57
CA GLY A 54 11.29 -0.38 -0.50
C GLY A 54 10.87 0.08 -1.90
N TYR A 55 11.58 -0.39 -2.93
CA TYR A 55 11.34 0.03 -4.33
C TYR A 55 9.87 -0.15 -4.74
N ILE A 56 9.22 -1.27 -4.40
CA ILE A 56 7.80 -1.52 -4.71
C ILE A 56 6.91 -0.44 -4.08
N GLY A 57 7.14 -0.11 -2.80
CA GLY A 57 6.35 0.89 -2.08
C GLY A 57 6.52 2.28 -2.68
N ILE A 58 7.73 2.65 -3.10
CA ILE A 58 8.02 3.95 -3.72
C ILE A 58 7.40 4.04 -5.12
N GLU A 59 7.64 3.05 -5.99
CA GLU A 59 7.10 3.02 -7.35
C GLU A 59 5.57 3.03 -7.35
N PHE A 60 4.95 2.23 -6.47
CA PHE A 60 3.50 2.19 -6.34
C PHE A 60 2.94 3.51 -5.80
N SER A 61 3.62 4.14 -4.83
CA SER A 61 3.24 5.46 -4.32
C SER A 61 3.30 6.52 -5.42
N ALA A 62 4.35 6.50 -6.25
CA ALA A 62 4.48 7.40 -7.40
C ALA A 62 3.36 7.18 -8.42
N ALA A 63 3.03 5.92 -8.74
CA ALA A 63 1.92 5.59 -9.62
C ALA A 63 0.57 6.11 -9.10
N LEU A 64 0.31 5.98 -7.79
CA LEU A 64 -0.89 6.54 -7.16
C LEU A 64 -0.93 8.08 -7.23
N ARG A 65 0.20 8.76 -7.04
CA ARG A 65 0.29 10.22 -7.20
C ARG A 65 -0.01 10.67 -8.62
N ILE A 66 0.51 9.96 -9.62
CA ILE A 66 0.19 10.21 -11.05
C ILE A 66 -1.32 10.06 -11.31
N ASN A 67 -1.97 9.12 -10.62
CA ASN A 67 -3.42 8.92 -10.67
C ASN A 67 -4.22 9.85 -9.73
N ASN A 68 -3.62 10.95 -9.26
CA ASN A 68 -4.27 12.01 -8.49
C ASN A 68 -4.79 11.59 -7.10
N PHE A 69 -4.15 10.61 -6.46
CA PHE A 69 -4.43 10.26 -5.07
C PHE A 69 -3.60 11.10 -4.09
N ASP A 70 -4.13 11.30 -2.89
CA ASP A 70 -3.40 11.84 -1.74
C ASP A 70 -2.70 10.67 -1.03
N VAL A 71 -1.37 10.59 -1.17
CA VAL A 71 -0.59 9.43 -0.75
C VAL A 71 0.27 9.79 0.46
N SER A 72 0.14 9.00 1.52
CA SER A 72 1.03 9.02 2.68
C SER A 72 1.78 7.70 2.77
N MET A 73 3.10 7.75 2.93
CA MET A 73 3.91 6.56 3.13
C MET A 73 4.20 6.36 4.61
N LEU A 74 4.09 5.12 5.08
CA LEU A 74 4.51 4.70 6.41
C LEU A 74 5.75 3.81 6.25
N VAL A 75 6.88 4.31 6.74
CA VAL A 75 8.19 3.66 6.71
C VAL A 75 8.77 3.60 8.13
N PRO A 76 9.66 2.64 8.44
CA PRO A 76 10.33 2.61 9.74
C PRO A 76 11.06 3.91 10.05
N GLU A 77 11.04 4.35 11.31
CA GLU A 77 11.64 5.61 11.77
C GLU A 77 13.13 5.74 11.38
N SER A 78 13.88 4.64 11.45
CA SER A 78 15.29 4.60 11.12
C SER A 78 15.62 5.04 9.68
N TRP A 79 14.61 5.15 8.81
CA TRP A 79 14.76 5.59 7.44
C TRP A 79 14.53 7.10 7.28
N CYS A 80 13.91 7.75 8.27
CA CYS A 80 13.63 9.18 8.29
C CYS A 80 14.42 9.95 9.37
N SER A 81 15.09 9.25 10.28
CA SER A 81 16.01 9.86 11.25
C SER A 81 17.35 10.20 10.59
N MET A 82 17.42 11.38 9.96
CA MET A 82 18.65 12.15 9.77
C MET A 82 18.51 13.49 10.48
#